data_AF-A0A8T5HQ73-F1
#
_entry.id   AF-A0A8T5HQ73-F1
#
_cell.length_a   1.000
_cell.length_b   1.000
_cell.length_c   1.000
_cell.angle_alpha   90.00
_cell.angle_beta   90.00
_cell.angle_gamma   90.00
#
_symmetry.space_group_name_H-M   'P 1'
#
loop_
_entity.id
_entity.type
_entity.pdbx_description
1 polymer ?
#
loop_
_entity_poly.entity_id
_entity_poly.type
_entity_poly.pdbx_seq_one_letter_code
_entity_poly.pdbx_strand_id
1 'polypeptide(L)' 'MSNDKKMLSEKDIAKKIKDLKIELLKSPTKRGRVKKEIARLLTMANLNSEAKSEGNKK' A
#
# COMPACT_ATOMS: atom_id res chain seq x y z
N MET A 1 -13.41 -15.37 -16.37
CA MET A 1 -12.11 -14.79 -15.95
C MET A 1 -12.32 -14.13 -14.60
N SER A 2 -12.19 -14.87 -13.51
CA SER A 2 -12.28 -14.31 -12.16
C SER A 2 -11.03 -13.45 -11.94
N ASN A 3 -11.21 -12.13 -11.94
CA ASN A 3 -10.18 -11.20 -11.49
C ASN A 3 -10.09 -11.32 -9.97
N ASP A 4 -9.46 -12.41 -9.50
CA ASP A 4 -8.94 -12.50 -8.15
C ASP A 4 -7.84 -11.43 -8.03
N LYS A 5 -8.26 -10.19 -7.75
CA LYS A 5 -7.40 -9.14 -7.22
C LYS A 5 -6.83 -9.70 -5.93
N LYS A 6 -5.72 -10.45 -6.03
CA LYS A 6 -4.92 -10.87 -4.88
C LYS A 6 -4.59 -9.60 -4.12
N MET A 7 -5.31 -9.36 -3.04
CA MET A 7 -5.04 -8.25 -2.15
C MET A 7 -3.61 -8.43 -1.69
N LEU A 8 -2.78 -7.41 -1.91
CA LEU A 8 -1.38 -7.45 -1.47
C LEU A 8 -1.37 -7.66 0.04
N SER A 9 -0.50 -8.57 0.51
CA SER A 9 -0.32 -8.75 1.94
C SER A 9 0.26 -7.48 2.57
N GLU A 10 0.03 -7.28 3.86
CA GLU A 10 0.62 -6.15 4.60
C GLU A 10 2.16 -6.12 4.46
N LYS A 11 2.80 -7.29 4.43
CA LYS A 11 4.25 -7.42 4.23
C LYS A 11 4.69 -6.94 2.85
N ASP A 12 3.93 -7.25 1.80
CA ASP A 12 4.22 -6.80 0.44
C ASP A 12 4.01 -5.30 0.29
N ILE A 13 2.98 -4.75 0.93
CA ILE A 13 2.72 -3.31 0.95
C ILE A 13 3.87 -2.58 1.65
N ALA A 14 4.32 -3.05 2.81
CA ALA A 14 5.43 -2.45 3.54
C ALA A 14 6.74 -2.46 2.73
N LYS A 15 7.03 -3.56 2.04
CA LYS A 15 8.20 -3.67 1.16
C LYS A 15 8.13 -2.63 0.02
N LYS A 16 6.99 -2.55 -0.67
CA LYS A 16 6.78 -1.58 -1.75
C LYS A 16 6.92 -0.13 -1.28
N ILE A 17 6.37 0.21 -0.11
CA ILE A 17 6.52 1.55 0.47
C ILE A 17 8.00 1.88 0.74
N LYS A 18 8.79 0.92 1.25
CA LYS A 18 10.23 1.11 1.49
C LYS A 18 10.98 1.42 0.20
N ASP A 19 10.71 0.67 -0.87
CA ASP A 19 11.36 0.87 -2.16
C ASP A 19 11.00 2.23 -2.77
N LEU A 20 9.72 2.64 -2.67
CA LEU A 20 9.25 3.96 -3.11
C LEU A 20 9.88 5.10 -2.30
N LYS A 21 10.09 4.93 -0.99
CA LYS A 21 10.83 5.90 -0.17
C LYS A 21 12.27 6.06 -0.65
N ILE A 22 12.93 4.98 -1.05
CA ILE A 22 14.28 5.04 -1.64
C ILE A 22 14.24 5.75 -3.01
N GLU A 23 13.23 5.49 -3.84
CA GLU A 23 13.07 6.15 -5.15
C GLU A 23 12.85 7.67 -5.00
N LEU A 24 12.16 8.13 -3.95
CA LEU A 24 12.04 9.56 -3.64
C LEU A 24 13.38 10.26 -3.43
N LEU A 25 14.35 9.54 -2.86
CA LEU A 25 15.70 10.07 -2.64
C LEU A 25 16.53 10.05 -3.92
N LYS A 26 16.35 9.02 -4.76
CA LYS A 26 17.12 8.83 -6.00
C LYS A 26 16.61 9.66 -7.18
N SER A 27 15.32 9.99 -7.23
CA SER A 27 14.69 10.57 -8.42
C SER A 27 13.73 11.72 -8.06
N PRO A 28 14.25 12.95 -7.87
CA PRO A 28 13.45 14.10 -7.45
C PRO A 28 12.37 14.48 -8.47
N THR A 29 12.56 14.19 -9.76
CA THR A 29 11.59 14.44 -10.84
C THR A 29 10.33 13.57 -10.74
N LYS A 30 10.41 12.42 -10.08
CA LYS A 30 9.28 11.48 -9.91
C LYS A 30 8.52 11.69 -8.60
N ARG A 31 8.88 12.72 -7.81
CA ARG A 31 8.32 12.98 -6.47
C ARG A 31 6.80 12.92 -6.40
N GLY A 32 6.11 13.59 -7.33
CA GLY A 32 4.65 13.63 -7.34
C GLY A 32 4.01 12.26 -7.52
N ARG A 33 4.50 11.48 -8.50
CA ARG A 33 4.00 10.13 -8.80
C ARG A 33 4.27 9.17 -7.63
N VAL A 34 5.49 9.19 -7.11
CA VAL A 34 5.90 8.27 -6.03
C VAL A 34 5.13 8.55 -4.74
N LYS A 35 4.91 9.83 -4.37
CA LYS A 35 4.08 10.19 -3.22
C LYS A 35 2.63 9.71 -3.37
N LYS A 36 2.03 9.84 -4.56
CA LYS A 36 0.67 9.34 -4.83
C LYS A 36 0.58 7.82 -4.65
N GLU A 37 1.57 7.06 -5.11
CA GLU A 37 1.55 5.60 -4.93
C GLU A 37 1.73 5.20 -3.46
N ILE A 38 2.60 5.87 -2.71
CA ILE A 38 2.72 5.65 -1.26
C ILE A 38 1.39 5.90 -0.55
N ALA A 39 0.70 7.01 -0.87
CA ALA A 39 -0.61 7.31 -0.30
C ALA A 39 -1.64 6.21 -0.62
N ARG A 40 -1.69 5.75 -1.88
CA ARG A 40 -2.56 4.66 -2.32
C ARG A 40 -2.31 3.37 -1.54
N LEU A 41 -1.05 3.01 -1.35
CA LEU A 41 -0.64 1.81 -0.60
C LEU A 41 -0.99 1.90 0.88
N LEU A 42 -0.84 3.07 1.50
CA LEU A 42 -1.26 3.30 2.89
C LEU A 42 -2.77 3.19 3.05
N THR A 43 -3.56 3.76 2.12
CA THR A 43 -5.01 3.60 2.13
C THR A 43 -5.42 2.13 2.01
N MET A 44 -4.78 1.37 1.11
CA MET A 44 -5.04 -0.07 1.01
C MET A 44 -4.69 -0.83 2.29
N ALA A 45 -3.57 -0.49 2.94
CA ALA A 45 -3.20 -1.12 4.20
C ALA A 45 -4.21 -0.83 5.32
N ASN A 46 -4.67 0.42 5.43
CA ASN A 46 -5.67 0.81 6.42
C ASN A 46 -7.00 0.08 6.19
N LEU A 47 -7.51 0.04 4.96
CA LEU A 47 -8.73 -0.70 4.63
C LEU A 47 -8.63 -2.19 4.97
N ASN A 48 -7.46 -2.80 4.72
CA ASN A 48 -7.22 -4.21 5.08
C ASN A 48 -7.22 -4.43 6.60
N SER A 49 -6.74 -3.45 7.38
CA SER A 49 -6.73 -3.52 8.84
C SER A 49 -8.11 -3.31 9.45
N GLU A 50 -8.90 -2.38 8.91
CA GLU A 50 -10.27 -2.09 9.36
C GLU A 50 -11.19 -3.30 9.11
N ALA A 51 -11.08 -3.94 7.93
CA ALA A 51 -11.82 -5.15 7.59
C ALA A 51 -11.54 -6.33 8.54
N LYS A 52 -10.36 -6.38 9.19
CA LYS A 52 -10.05 -7.39 10.22
C LYS A 52 -10.62 -7.03 11.59
N SER A 53 -10.87 -5.75 11.88
CA SER A 53 -11.32 -5.28 13.19
C SER A 53 -12.82 -5.43 13.42
N GLU A 54 -13.64 -5.39 12.36
CA GLU A 54 -15.10 -5.55 12.46
C GLU A 54 -15.55 -7.00 12.70
N GLY A 55 -14.69 -7.98 12.42
CA GLY A 55 -14.98 -9.40 12.66
C GLY A 55 -14.85 -9.87 14.12
N ASN A 56 -14.37 -9.02 15.04
CA ASN A 56 -14.06 -9.41 16.44
C ASN A 56 -14.97 -8.75 17.49
N LYS A 57 -16.18 -8.30 17.09
CA LYS A 57 -17.19 -7.67 17.97
C LYS A 57 -18.46 -8.51 18.18
N LYS A 58 -18.37 -9.84 18.13
CA LYS A 58 -19.47 -10.73 18.54
C LYS A 58 -19.06 -11.63 19.70
#